data_AF-A0A8D0V8X2-F1
#
_entry.id   AF-A0A8D0V8X2-F1
#
_cell.length_a   1.000
_cell.length_b   1.000
_cell.length_c   1.000
_cell.angle_alpha   90.00
_cell.angle_beta   90.00
_cell.angle_gamma   90.00
#
_symmetry.space_group_name_H-M   'P 1'
#
loop_
_entity.id
_entity.type
_entity.pdbx_description
1 polymer ?
#
loop_
_entity_poly.entity_id
_entity_poly.type
_entity_poly.pdbx_seq_one_letter_code
_entity_poly.pdbx_strand_id
1 'polypeptide(L)'
;MVIMVGLPARGKTYISTKLTRYLNWIGTPTKVFNLGQYRREAVSYKNYEFFLPDNMEALLIRKQCALAALKDVHNYLSHEEGHVAVFDATNTTRERRSLILQFAKEHGYKVFFIESICNDPDVIAENIRQVKLGSPDYIDCDREKVLEDFLKRIQCYEVNYQPLDDELDSHLSYIKIFDMGTRYMVNRVQDHIQSRTVYYLMNIHVTPRSIYLCRHGESELNLRGRIGGDSGLSPRGKQYAYALADFIKSQAISSLKVWTSHMKRTIQTAEALDVPYEQWKALNEIDAGVCEEMTYEEIQEHYPEEFALRDQDKYRYRYPKGESYEDLVQRLEPVIMELERQENVLVICHQAVMRCLLAYFLDKSSGTTIFSAPGEEEYMGKSQYVFRKLGRMTEKRTGEEEKRLGNIGFLPFLAKWPHLGIAEASGPIGSAYKYHHLSHPHSDTCTASSERRKVQSHQVKVMALFSSPCLFLSLPNPPYSWS
;
A
#
# COMPACT_ATOMS: atom_id res chain seq x y z
N MET A 1 -7.74 -22.65 2.63
CA MET A 1 -6.96 -22.16 3.79
C MET A 1 -5.48 -22.13 3.45
N VAL A 2 -4.80 -21.02 3.69
CA VAL A 2 -3.35 -20.86 3.57
C VAL A 2 -2.76 -20.87 4.98
N ILE A 3 -1.80 -21.75 5.26
CA ILE A 3 -1.27 -21.96 6.61
C ILE A 3 0.21 -21.56 6.66
N MET A 4 0.53 -20.54 7.45
CA MET A 4 1.92 -20.13 7.63
C MET A 4 2.66 -21.11 8.56
N VAL A 5 3.90 -21.44 8.22
CA VAL A 5 4.78 -22.30 9.03
C VAL A 5 6.15 -21.63 9.18
N GLY A 6 6.74 -21.78 10.36
CA GLY A 6 8.13 -21.39 10.61
C GLY A 6 8.33 -20.66 11.94
N LEU A 7 9.59 -20.51 12.34
CA LEU A 7 9.99 -19.89 13.59
C LEU A 7 9.63 -18.38 13.66
N PRO A 8 9.52 -17.76 14.85
CA PRO A 8 9.30 -16.32 15.00
C PRO A 8 10.36 -15.48 14.25
N ALA A 9 10.03 -14.27 13.78
CA ALA A 9 10.92 -13.38 13.01
C ALA A 9 11.41 -13.91 11.63
N ARG A 10 10.73 -14.90 11.06
CA ARG A 10 10.98 -15.40 9.68
C ARG A 10 9.95 -14.85 8.68
N GLY A 11 9.62 -13.55 8.74
CA GLY A 11 8.78 -12.91 7.71
C GLY A 11 7.31 -13.36 7.54
N LYS A 12 6.79 -14.35 8.31
CA LYS A 12 5.43 -14.90 8.12
C LYS A 12 4.31 -13.84 8.04
N THR A 13 4.27 -12.91 8.99
CA THR A 13 3.24 -11.86 9.01
C THR A 13 3.38 -10.93 7.81
N TYR A 14 4.61 -10.60 7.40
CA TYR A 14 4.86 -9.81 6.19
C TYR A 14 4.32 -10.52 4.94
N ILE A 15 4.65 -11.81 4.77
CA ILE A 15 4.17 -12.64 3.67
C ILE A 15 2.64 -12.71 3.69
N SER A 16 2.05 -12.94 4.86
CA SER A 16 0.60 -13.03 5.05
C SER A 16 -0.09 -11.75 4.63
N THR A 17 0.38 -10.60 5.10
CA THR A 17 -0.20 -9.29 4.76
C THR A 17 -0.04 -8.98 3.27
N LYS A 18 1.14 -9.18 2.68
CA LYS A 18 1.36 -8.93 1.24
C LYS A 18 0.51 -9.85 0.36
N LEU A 19 0.48 -11.14 0.65
CA LEU A 19 -0.31 -12.12 -0.09
C LEU A 19 -1.80 -11.80 0.00
N THR A 20 -2.31 -11.48 1.19
CA THR A 20 -3.71 -11.07 1.36
C THR A 20 -4.05 -9.80 0.58
N ARG A 21 -3.18 -8.80 0.62
CA ARG A 21 -3.35 -7.56 -0.16
C ARG A 21 -3.40 -7.84 -1.66
N TYR A 22 -2.49 -8.66 -2.16
CA TYR A 22 -2.46 -9.07 -3.56
C TYR A 22 -3.72 -9.82 -3.98
N LEU A 23 -4.11 -10.86 -3.22
CA LEU A 23 -5.29 -11.65 -3.54
C LEU A 23 -6.57 -10.81 -3.50
N ASN A 24 -6.72 -9.90 -2.53
CA ASN A 24 -7.85 -8.97 -2.51
C ASN A 24 -7.83 -8.02 -3.72
N TRP A 25 -6.67 -7.48 -4.07
CA TRP A 25 -6.54 -6.55 -5.19
C TRP A 25 -6.93 -7.18 -6.53
N ILE A 26 -6.61 -8.45 -6.77
CA ILE A 26 -7.04 -9.18 -7.97
C ILE A 26 -8.46 -9.76 -7.87
N GLY A 27 -9.24 -9.40 -6.85
CA GLY A 27 -10.64 -9.78 -6.70
C GLY A 27 -10.90 -11.13 -6.01
N THR A 28 -9.95 -11.65 -5.22
CA THR A 28 -10.13 -12.85 -4.39
C THR A 28 -10.24 -12.48 -2.91
N PRO A 29 -11.46 -12.44 -2.33
CA PRO A 29 -11.69 -12.11 -0.92
C PRO A 29 -10.82 -12.95 0.02
N THR A 30 -9.89 -12.28 0.67
CA THR A 30 -8.86 -12.90 1.51
C THR A 30 -8.73 -12.18 2.85
N LYS A 31 -8.62 -12.93 3.94
CA LYS A 31 -8.46 -12.39 5.30
C LYS A 31 -7.36 -13.11 6.06
N VAL A 32 -6.56 -12.34 6.82
CA VAL A 32 -5.54 -12.87 7.73
C VAL A 32 -6.12 -13.08 9.12
N PHE A 33 -5.84 -14.24 9.69
CA PHE A 33 -6.14 -14.61 11.08
C PHE A 33 -4.81 -14.73 11.82
N ASN A 34 -4.39 -13.64 12.49
CA ASN A 34 -3.11 -13.57 13.17
C ASN A 34 -3.21 -14.10 14.60
N LEU A 35 -2.62 -15.27 14.86
CA LEU A 35 -2.75 -15.92 16.16
C LEU A 35 -2.06 -15.17 17.30
N GLY A 36 -1.11 -14.29 16.98
CA GLY A 36 -0.53 -13.36 17.93
C GLY A 36 -1.55 -12.35 18.47
N GLN A 37 -2.55 -11.95 17.67
CA GLN A 37 -3.62 -11.05 18.10
C GLN A 37 -4.58 -11.74 19.07
N TYR A 38 -5.10 -12.92 18.71
CA TYR A 38 -5.94 -13.72 19.61
C TYR A 38 -5.28 -13.99 20.96
N ARG A 39 -3.96 -14.26 20.96
CA ARG A 39 -3.21 -14.43 22.20
C ARG A 39 -3.11 -13.15 23.03
N ARG A 40 -2.92 -11.98 22.40
CA ARG A 40 -2.84 -10.69 23.11
C ARG A 40 -4.18 -10.26 23.69
N GLU A 41 -5.29 -10.61 23.04
CA GLU A 41 -6.63 -10.37 23.57
C GLU A 41 -6.94 -11.29 24.77
N ALA A 42 -6.38 -12.50 24.77
CA ALA A 42 -6.54 -13.45 25.87
C ALA A 42 -5.61 -13.19 27.07
N VAL A 43 -4.37 -12.75 26.84
CA VAL A 43 -3.36 -12.60 27.90
C VAL A 43 -2.36 -11.48 27.61
N SER A 44 -2.02 -10.71 28.65
CA SER A 44 -0.92 -9.75 28.63
C SER A 44 0.44 -10.46 28.54
N TYR A 45 1.31 -9.99 27.64
CA TYR A 45 2.67 -10.52 27.51
C TYR A 45 3.57 -10.03 28.65
N LYS A 46 4.44 -10.91 29.15
CA LYS A 46 5.48 -10.56 30.13
C LYS A 46 6.87 -10.80 29.58
N ASN A 47 7.18 -12.05 29.24
CA ASN A 47 8.48 -12.51 28.77
C ASN A 47 8.35 -13.84 28.00
N TYR A 48 9.49 -14.35 27.53
CA TYR A 48 9.60 -15.59 26.77
C TYR A 48 9.12 -16.85 27.53
N GLU A 49 9.00 -16.83 28.86
CA GLU A 49 8.61 -18.00 29.68
C GLU A 49 7.19 -18.49 29.35
N PHE A 50 6.33 -17.60 28.85
CA PHE A 50 5.02 -17.97 28.30
C PHE A 50 5.12 -18.94 27.11
N PHE A 51 6.25 -18.95 26.40
CA PHE A 51 6.45 -19.79 25.22
C PHE A 51 7.19 -21.09 25.50
N LEU A 52 7.66 -21.30 26.74
CA LEU A 52 8.34 -22.53 27.13
C LEU A 52 7.47 -23.77 26.85
N PRO A 53 8.08 -24.88 26.43
CA PRO A 53 7.37 -26.10 26.06
C PRO A 53 6.80 -26.87 27.26
N ASP A 54 7.33 -26.67 28.46
CA ASP A 54 6.85 -27.25 29.72
C ASP A 54 5.81 -26.38 30.43
N ASN A 55 5.56 -25.17 29.94
CA ASN A 55 4.50 -24.29 30.45
C ASN A 55 3.12 -24.76 29.96
N MET A 56 2.54 -25.73 30.67
CA MET A 56 1.27 -26.37 30.33
C MET A 56 0.08 -25.41 30.29
N GLU A 57 0.04 -24.42 31.19
CA GLU A 57 -1.01 -23.39 31.21
C GLU A 57 -0.94 -22.54 29.94
N ALA A 58 0.25 -22.03 29.59
CA ALA A 58 0.42 -21.23 28.39
C ALA A 58 0.22 -22.03 27.10
N LEU A 59 0.56 -23.32 27.09
CA LEU A 59 0.22 -24.23 25.99
C LEU A 59 -1.30 -24.36 25.80
N LEU A 60 -2.05 -24.54 26.88
CA LEU A 60 -3.51 -24.64 26.86
C LEU A 60 -4.15 -23.35 26.32
N ILE A 61 -3.70 -22.20 26.79
CA ILE A 61 -4.14 -20.89 26.29
C ILE A 61 -3.84 -20.75 24.79
N ARG A 62 -2.60 -21.03 24.36
CA ARG A 62 -2.21 -20.96 22.94
C ARG A 62 -3.03 -21.91 22.06
N LYS A 63 -3.43 -23.07 22.58
CA LYS A 63 -4.32 -24.02 21.91
C LYS A 63 -5.74 -23.46 21.80
N GLN A 64 -6.28 -22.87 22.86
CA GLN A 64 -7.59 -22.21 22.84
C GLN A 64 -7.63 -21.05 21.84
N CYS A 65 -6.60 -20.20 21.79
CA CYS A 65 -6.50 -19.14 20.78
C CYS A 65 -6.52 -19.71 19.36
N ALA A 66 -5.83 -20.84 19.11
CA ALA A 66 -5.84 -21.50 17.81
C ALA A 66 -7.24 -21.99 17.42
N LEU A 67 -7.97 -22.58 18.35
CA LEU A 67 -9.34 -23.05 18.13
C LEU A 67 -10.30 -21.88 17.89
N ALA A 68 -10.18 -20.78 18.64
CA ALA A 68 -10.97 -19.58 18.42
C ALA A 68 -10.73 -18.99 17.02
N ALA A 69 -9.47 -18.87 16.61
CA ALA A 69 -9.12 -18.40 15.27
C ALA A 69 -9.64 -19.34 14.16
N LEU A 70 -9.60 -20.66 14.36
CA LEU A 70 -10.18 -21.62 13.40
C LEU A 70 -11.70 -21.49 13.30
N LYS A 71 -12.40 -21.22 14.41
CA LYS A 71 -13.84 -20.92 14.39
C LYS A 71 -14.13 -19.68 13.54
N ASP A 72 -13.34 -18.62 13.69
CA ASP A 72 -13.50 -17.41 12.88
C ASP A 72 -13.13 -17.63 11.41
N VAL A 73 -12.17 -18.52 11.12
CA VAL A 73 -11.90 -18.97 9.75
C VAL A 73 -13.13 -19.65 9.14
N HIS A 74 -13.80 -20.55 9.88
CA HIS A 74 -15.03 -21.19 9.41
C HIS A 74 -16.13 -20.15 9.14
N ASN A 75 -16.35 -19.23 10.08
CA ASN A 75 -17.33 -18.16 9.91
C ASN A 75 -17.05 -17.36 8.62
N TYR A 76 -15.80 -16.95 8.41
CA TYR A 76 -15.40 -16.20 7.23
C TYR A 76 -15.56 -16.96 5.91
N LEU A 77 -15.21 -18.25 5.88
CA LEU A 77 -15.25 -19.05 4.65
C LEU A 77 -16.64 -19.64 4.32
N SER A 78 -17.52 -19.78 5.31
CA SER A 78 -18.81 -20.45 5.13
C SER A 78 -20.02 -19.53 5.29
N HIS A 79 -19.88 -18.41 5.99
CA HIS A 79 -21.01 -17.50 6.29
C HIS A 79 -20.78 -16.08 5.79
N GLU A 80 -19.53 -15.69 5.52
CA GLU A 80 -19.17 -14.44 4.84
C GLU A 80 -18.78 -14.74 3.38
N GLU A 81 -18.50 -13.71 2.57
CA GLU A 81 -18.05 -13.84 1.16
C GLU A 81 -16.55 -14.21 1.05
N GLY A 82 -15.98 -14.92 2.04
CA GLY A 82 -14.56 -15.22 2.10
C GLY A 82 -14.14 -16.39 1.22
N HIS A 83 -13.11 -16.22 0.39
CA HIS A 83 -12.58 -17.29 -0.46
C HIS A 83 -11.28 -17.89 0.10
N VAL A 84 -10.40 -17.07 0.69
CA VAL A 84 -9.11 -17.51 1.22
C VAL A 84 -8.88 -17.00 2.64
N ALA A 85 -8.68 -17.91 3.59
CA ALA A 85 -8.25 -17.58 4.94
C ALA A 85 -6.75 -17.86 5.10
N VAL A 86 -5.97 -16.84 5.47
CA VAL A 86 -4.54 -16.95 5.79
C VAL A 86 -4.38 -17.08 7.30
N PHE A 87 -3.98 -18.26 7.77
CA PHE A 87 -3.78 -18.57 9.18
C PHE A 87 -2.32 -18.30 9.57
N ASP A 88 -2.06 -17.11 10.13
CA ASP A 88 -0.71 -16.63 10.49
C ASP A 88 -0.36 -17.03 11.93
N ALA A 89 0.37 -18.15 12.05
CA ALA A 89 0.94 -18.65 13.29
C ALA A 89 2.28 -19.35 13.01
N THR A 90 2.97 -19.84 14.05
CA THR A 90 4.22 -20.59 13.88
C THR A 90 3.99 -21.98 13.27
N ASN A 91 2.96 -22.70 13.73
CA ASN A 91 2.57 -24.04 13.25
C ASN A 91 3.76 -25.01 13.08
N THR A 92 4.74 -24.90 13.99
CA THR A 92 6.05 -25.55 13.91
C THR A 92 6.02 -27.04 14.24
N THR A 93 4.94 -27.58 14.83
CA THR A 93 4.81 -29.00 15.16
C THR A 93 3.86 -29.72 14.21
N ARG A 94 4.12 -31.01 13.95
CA ARG A 94 3.21 -31.85 13.16
C ARG A 94 1.85 -32.00 13.82
N GLU A 95 1.80 -32.15 15.15
CA GLU A 95 0.55 -32.23 15.91
C GLU A 95 -0.37 -31.02 15.62
N ARG A 96 0.18 -29.81 15.64
CA ARG A 96 -0.59 -28.59 15.31
C ARG A 96 -1.09 -28.61 13.87
N ARG A 97 -0.24 -29.02 12.92
CA ARG A 97 -0.62 -29.09 11.50
C ARG A 97 -1.69 -30.16 11.26
N SER A 98 -1.61 -31.31 11.93
CA SER A 98 -2.64 -32.36 11.88
C SER A 98 -3.99 -31.88 12.39
N LEU A 99 -4.03 -31.10 13.48
CA LEU A 99 -5.26 -30.47 13.97
C LEU A 99 -5.89 -29.56 12.91
N ILE A 100 -5.08 -28.73 12.25
CA ILE A 100 -5.55 -27.82 11.20
C ILE A 100 -6.03 -28.61 9.97
N LEU A 101 -5.32 -29.66 9.57
CA LEU A 101 -5.70 -30.54 8.46
C LEU A 101 -7.01 -31.28 8.74
N GLN A 102 -7.20 -31.77 9.96
CA GLN A 102 -8.44 -32.40 10.38
C GLN A 102 -9.61 -31.40 10.32
N PHE A 103 -9.44 -30.22 10.91
CA PHE A 103 -10.44 -29.15 10.82
C PHE A 103 -10.79 -28.80 9.37
N ALA A 104 -9.79 -28.65 8.50
CA ALA A 104 -10.02 -28.33 7.10
C ALA A 104 -10.76 -29.47 6.37
N LYS A 105 -10.42 -30.73 6.66
CA LYS A 105 -11.08 -31.91 6.10
C LYS A 105 -12.55 -31.98 6.52
N GLU A 106 -12.86 -31.73 7.79
CA GLU A 106 -14.23 -31.74 8.33
C GLU A 106 -15.14 -30.71 7.65
N HIS A 107 -14.58 -29.58 7.22
CA HIS A 107 -15.32 -28.49 6.58
C HIS A 107 -15.15 -28.43 5.05
N GLY A 108 -14.45 -29.40 4.44
CA GLY A 108 -14.22 -29.45 3.00
C GLY A 108 -13.27 -28.38 2.44
N TYR A 109 -12.41 -27.80 3.26
CA TYR A 109 -11.45 -26.77 2.83
C TYR A 109 -10.16 -27.38 2.28
N LYS A 110 -9.67 -26.83 1.16
CA LYS A 110 -8.30 -27.09 0.70
C LYS A 110 -7.27 -26.42 1.62
N VAL A 111 -6.09 -27.01 1.76
CA VAL A 111 -5.00 -26.51 2.58
C VAL A 111 -3.74 -26.32 1.74
N PHE A 112 -3.12 -25.15 1.84
CA PHE A 112 -1.83 -24.85 1.22
C PHE A 112 -0.88 -24.26 2.28
N PHE A 113 0.26 -24.91 2.53
CA PHE A 113 1.22 -24.42 3.52
C PHE A 113 2.26 -23.49 2.88
N ILE A 114 2.62 -22.43 3.59
CA ILE A 114 3.75 -21.55 3.25
C ILE A 114 4.72 -21.58 4.42
N GLU A 115 5.85 -22.26 4.24
CA GLU A 115 6.90 -22.34 5.23
C GLU A 115 8.02 -21.35 4.92
N SER A 116 8.34 -20.47 5.87
CA SER A 116 9.46 -19.54 5.74
C SER A 116 10.62 -19.98 6.63
N ILE A 117 11.74 -20.31 5.99
CA ILE A 117 12.95 -20.83 6.61
C ILE A 117 14.07 -19.82 6.38
N CYS A 118 14.66 -19.31 7.46
CA CYS A 118 15.82 -18.43 7.40
C CYS A 118 16.66 -18.66 8.64
N ASN A 119 17.94 -18.96 8.41
CA ASN A 119 18.93 -19.25 9.44
C ASN A 119 20.01 -18.15 9.53
N ASP A 120 19.95 -17.14 8.67
CA ASP A 120 20.87 -16.00 8.68
C ASP A 120 20.63 -15.13 9.94
N PRO A 121 21.61 -15.04 10.87
CA PRO A 121 21.47 -14.28 12.11
C PRO A 121 21.26 -12.78 11.89
N ASP A 122 21.84 -12.20 10.84
CA ASP A 122 21.75 -10.77 10.56
C ASP A 122 20.35 -10.42 10.05
N VAL A 123 19.80 -11.26 9.18
CA VAL A 123 18.40 -11.13 8.71
C VAL A 123 17.42 -11.30 9.88
N ILE A 124 17.65 -12.28 10.75
CA ILE A 124 16.79 -12.49 11.94
C ILE A 124 16.85 -11.28 12.85
N ALA A 125 18.05 -10.77 13.16
CA ALA A 125 18.23 -9.59 14.00
C ALA A 125 17.54 -8.35 13.40
N GLU A 126 17.67 -8.14 12.09
CA GLU A 126 17.03 -7.01 11.41
C GLU A 126 15.50 -7.14 11.41
N ASN A 127 14.96 -8.33 11.18
CA ASN A 127 13.52 -8.57 11.26
C ASN A 127 12.96 -8.30 12.67
N ILE A 128 13.73 -8.63 13.72
CA ILE A 128 13.36 -8.31 15.11
C ILE A 128 13.37 -6.79 15.32
N ARG A 129 14.44 -6.10 14.88
CA ARG A 129 14.55 -4.65 15.02
C ARG A 129 13.42 -3.91 14.30
N GLN A 130 13.12 -4.26 13.05
CA GLN A 130 12.15 -3.55 12.23
C GLN A 130 10.70 -3.75 12.70
N VAL A 131 10.34 -4.97 13.11
CA VAL A 131 8.92 -5.34 13.30
C VAL A 131 8.57 -5.56 14.77
N LYS A 132 9.52 -5.94 15.61
CA LYS A 132 9.23 -6.36 17.00
C LYS A 132 9.51 -5.29 18.03
N LEU A 133 10.39 -4.33 17.76
CA LEU A 133 10.57 -3.16 18.63
C LEU A 133 9.32 -2.26 18.71
N GLY A 134 8.47 -2.27 17.68
CA GLY A 134 7.17 -1.57 17.68
C GLY A 134 5.96 -2.47 18.00
N SER A 135 6.20 -3.71 18.43
CA SER A 135 5.11 -4.67 18.73
C SER A 135 4.41 -4.30 20.03
N PRO A 136 3.07 -4.48 20.12
CA PRO A 136 2.34 -4.32 21.38
C PRO A 136 2.81 -5.25 22.50
N ASP A 137 3.50 -6.34 22.16
CA ASP A 137 4.13 -7.24 23.13
C ASP A 137 5.25 -6.54 23.94
N TYR A 138 5.86 -5.45 23.45
CA TYR A 138 7.08 -4.84 24.02
C TYR A 138 6.93 -3.36 24.35
N ILE A 139 5.71 -2.91 24.66
CA ILE A 139 5.44 -1.52 25.06
C ILE A 139 6.31 -1.19 26.30
N ASP A 140 6.97 -0.04 26.27
CA ASP A 140 7.85 0.48 27.34
C ASP A 140 9.06 -0.42 27.72
N CYS A 141 9.43 -1.38 26.86
CA CYS A 141 10.61 -2.21 27.07
C CYS A 141 11.86 -1.63 26.40
N ASP A 142 13.02 -1.74 27.08
CA ASP A 142 14.30 -1.33 26.50
C ASP A 142 14.70 -2.21 25.30
N ARG A 143 15.28 -1.59 24.26
CA ARG A 143 15.50 -2.25 22.95
C ARG A 143 16.40 -3.48 23.04
N GLU A 144 17.44 -3.42 23.88
CA GLU A 144 18.36 -4.56 24.05
C GLU A 144 17.65 -5.72 24.78
N LYS A 145 16.85 -5.42 25.80
CA LYS A 145 16.04 -6.43 26.51
C LYS A 145 14.99 -7.07 25.60
N VAL A 146 14.39 -6.32 24.68
CA VAL A 146 13.45 -6.87 23.68
C VAL A 146 14.15 -7.87 22.77
N LEU A 147 15.35 -7.54 22.29
CA LEU A 147 16.12 -8.46 21.43
C LEU A 147 16.47 -9.74 22.18
N GLU A 148 16.96 -9.64 23.41
CA GLU A 148 17.32 -10.80 24.24
C GLU A 148 16.10 -11.70 24.53
N ASP A 149 14.97 -11.10 24.97
CA ASP A 149 13.74 -11.83 25.21
C ASP A 149 13.22 -12.53 23.94
N PHE A 150 13.27 -11.84 22.80
CA PHE A 150 12.77 -12.40 21.54
C PHE A 150 13.67 -13.53 21.02
N LEU A 151 14.99 -13.46 21.23
CA LEU A 151 15.91 -14.56 20.90
C LEU A 151 15.63 -15.80 21.78
N LYS A 152 15.43 -15.62 23.09
CA LYS A 152 15.02 -16.73 23.98
C LYS A 152 13.66 -17.32 23.59
N ARG A 153 12.72 -16.46 23.17
CA ARG A 153 11.43 -16.89 22.62
C ARG A 153 11.62 -17.74 21.36
N ILE A 154 12.54 -17.39 20.46
CA ILE A 154 12.85 -18.21 19.28
C ILE A 154 13.35 -19.59 19.70
N GLN A 155 14.30 -19.65 20.64
CA GLN A 155 14.85 -20.90 21.17
C GLN A 155 13.76 -21.83 21.73
N CYS A 156 12.74 -21.27 22.39
CA CYS A 156 11.59 -22.05 22.89
C CYS A 156 10.86 -22.82 21.77
N TYR A 157 10.78 -22.26 20.55
CA TYR A 157 10.14 -22.92 19.41
C TYR A 157 11.09 -23.88 18.68
N GLU A 158 12.40 -23.63 18.72
CA GLU A 158 13.41 -24.48 18.05
C GLU A 158 13.44 -25.89 18.62
N VAL A 159 13.26 -26.05 19.93
CA VAL A 159 13.25 -27.37 20.62
C VAL A 159 12.29 -28.37 19.97
N ASN A 160 11.12 -27.89 19.52
CA ASN A 160 10.05 -28.73 18.98
C ASN A 160 9.77 -28.44 17.50
N TYR A 161 10.65 -27.73 16.80
CA TYR A 161 10.41 -27.39 15.41
C TYR A 161 10.59 -28.61 14.51
N GLN A 162 9.49 -29.02 13.89
CA GLN A 162 9.43 -30.06 12.87
C GLN A 162 9.09 -29.37 11.55
N PRO A 163 10.09 -29.00 10.72
CA PRO A 163 9.82 -28.40 9.42
C PRO A 163 8.95 -29.34 8.57
N LEU A 164 8.32 -28.81 7.52
CA LEU A 164 7.70 -29.68 6.52
C LEU A 164 8.79 -30.59 5.95
N ASP A 165 8.46 -31.84 5.69
CA ASP A 165 9.40 -32.86 5.25
C ASP A 165 9.04 -33.41 3.87
N ASP A 166 10.03 -33.62 3.02
CA ASP A 166 9.80 -33.87 1.60
C ASP A 166 9.21 -35.27 1.37
N GLU A 167 9.51 -36.22 2.26
CA GLU A 167 9.02 -37.60 2.19
C GLU A 167 7.74 -37.75 3.02
N LEU A 168 7.77 -37.33 4.28
CA LEU A 168 6.69 -37.54 5.24
C LEU A 168 5.48 -36.63 4.95
N ASP A 169 5.72 -35.40 4.47
CA ASP A 169 4.68 -34.45 4.07
C ASP A 169 4.48 -34.42 2.53
N SER A 170 5.00 -35.41 1.79
CA SER A 170 4.93 -35.51 0.32
C SER A 170 3.51 -35.44 -0.25
N HIS A 171 2.49 -35.78 0.54
CA HIS A 171 1.08 -35.76 0.18
C HIS A 171 0.43 -34.37 0.33
N LEU A 172 1.07 -33.44 1.05
CA LEU A 172 0.57 -32.09 1.32
C LEU A 172 0.93 -31.09 0.22
N SER A 173 0.11 -30.06 0.05
CA SER A 173 0.39 -28.96 -0.87
C SER A 173 1.10 -27.82 -0.13
N TYR A 174 2.32 -27.48 -0.56
CA TYR A 174 3.11 -26.46 0.14
C TYR A 174 4.15 -25.76 -0.74
N ILE A 175 4.63 -24.63 -0.24
CA ILE A 175 5.85 -23.96 -0.67
C ILE A 175 6.76 -23.71 0.54
N LYS A 176 8.04 -24.06 0.41
CA LYS A 176 9.11 -23.64 1.33
C LYS A 176 9.89 -22.48 0.69
N ILE A 177 10.08 -21.42 1.45
CA ILE A 177 10.85 -20.23 1.08
C ILE A 177 12.10 -20.21 1.96
N PHE A 178 13.26 -20.36 1.34
CA PHE A 178 14.56 -20.37 2.03
C PHE A 178 15.24 -19.01 1.91
N ASP A 179 15.84 -18.57 3.02
CA ASP A 179 16.71 -17.41 3.16
C ASP A 179 16.17 -16.19 2.42
N MET A 180 14.92 -15.82 2.77
CA MET A 180 14.21 -14.66 2.24
C MET A 180 13.97 -14.65 0.71
N GLY A 181 13.87 -15.84 0.10
CA GLY A 181 13.50 -15.99 -1.31
C GLY A 181 14.67 -16.31 -2.25
N THR A 182 15.83 -16.71 -1.72
CA THR A 182 16.95 -17.16 -2.56
C THR A 182 16.69 -18.52 -3.20
N ARG A 183 15.92 -19.38 -2.52
CA ARG A 183 15.52 -20.69 -3.01
C ARG A 183 14.09 -21.01 -2.59
N TYR A 184 13.39 -21.70 -3.47
CA TYR A 184 12.03 -22.15 -3.27
C TYR A 184 11.93 -23.66 -3.49
N MET A 185 11.01 -24.30 -2.77
CA MET A 185 10.63 -25.68 -3.05
C MET A 185 9.12 -25.79 -2.97
N VAL A 186 8.52 -26.31 -4.03
CA VAL A 186 7.07 -26.37 -4.20
C VAL A 186 6.64 -27.81 -4.34
N ASN A 187 5.60 -28.22 -3.61
CA ASN A 187 5.04 -29.56 -3.66
C ASN A 187 3.54 -29.52 -3.92
N ARG A 188 3.08 -30.36 -4.87
CA ARG A 188 1.67 -30.64 -5.17
C ARG A 188 0.75 -29.42 -5.23
N VAL A 189 1.01 -28.48 -6.13
CA VAL A 189 0.08 -27.38 -6.45
C VAL A 189 -1.21 -27.96 -7.03
N GLN A 190 -2.36 -27.66 -6.43
CA GLN A 190 -3.65 -28.31 -6.73
C GLN A 190 -4.56 -27.50 -7.64
N ASP A 191 -4.42 -26.17 -7.66
CA ASP A 191 -5.31 -25.29 -8.41
C ASP A 191 -4.65 -23.95 -8.78
N HIS A 192 -5.41 -23.14 -9.54
CA HIS A 192 -4.99 -21.84 -10.03
C HIS A 192 -4.62 -20.86 -8.92
N ILE A 193 -5.35 -20.85 -7.79
CA ILE A 193 -5.08 -19.93 -6.68
C ILE A 193 -3.75 -20.30 -5.99
N GLN A 194 -3.48 -21.59 -5.79
CA GLN A 194 -2.19 -22.04 -5.29
C GLN A 194 -1.06 -21.71 -6.28
N SER A 195 -1.27 -21.92 -7.59
CA SER A 195 -0.29 -21.57 -8.62
C SER A 195 0.03 -20.07 -8.63
N ARG A 196 -1.00 -19.20 -8.56
CA ARG A 196 -0.82 -17.75 -8.46
C ARG A 196 -0.14 -17.33 -7.16
N THR A 197 -0.45 -18.01 -6.05
CA THR A 197 0.22 -17.78 -4.76
C THR A 197 1.71 -18.08 -4.87
N VAL A 198 2.09 -19.23 -5.44
CA VAL A 198 3.50 -19.59 -5.69
C VAL A 198 4.18 -18.55 -6.55
N TYR A 199 3.56 -18.19 -7.69
CA TYR A 199 4.10 -17.19 -8.60
C TYR A 199 4.33 -15.83 -7.92
N TYR A 200 3.37 -15.35 -7.12
CA TYR A 200 3.52 -14.11 -6.35
C TYR A 200 4.69 -14.20 -5.35
N LEU A 201 4.76 -15.28 -4.57
CA LEU A 201 5.79 -15.46 -3.54
C LEU A 201 7.21 -15.56 -4.12
N MET A 202 7.34 -16.04 -5.36
CA MET A 202 8.62 -16.08 -6.08
C MET A 202 9.07 -14.72 -6.62
N ASN A 203 8.17 -13.73 -6.70
CA ASN A 203 8.47 -12.39 -7.20
C ASN A 203 8.60 -11.33 -6.11
N ILE A 204 8.16 -11.61 -4.88
CA ILE A 204 8.35 -10.67 -3.76
C ILE A 204 9.75 -10.78 -3.16
N HIS A 205 10.29 -9.64 -2.74
CA HIS A 205 11.48 -9.58 -1.89
C HIS A 205 11.31 -8.57 -0.75
N VAL A 206 12.12 -8.74 0.29
CA VAL A 206 12.06 -7.96 1.54
C VAL A 206 13.06 -6.82 1.62
N THR A 207 13.93 -6.66 0.61
CA THR A 207 14.91 -5.57 0.64
C THR A 207 14.20 -4.21 0.58
N PRO A 208 14.57 -3.25 1.45
CA PRO A 208 13.99 -1.92 1.44
C PRO A 208 14.18 -1.22 0.10
N ARG A 209 13.11 -0.61 -0.42
CA ARG A 209 13.11 0.06 -1.73
C ARG A 209 12.08 1.18 -1.83
N SER A 210 12.24 2.03 -2.84
CA SER A 210 11.32 3.13 -3.11
C SER A 210 10.64 3.02 -4.48
N ILE A 211 9.32 3.13 -4.50
CA ILE A 211 8.51 3.20 -5.71
C ILE A 211 7.95 4.62 -5.82
N TYR A 212 8.24 5.29 -6.92
CA TYR A 212 7.73 6.62 -7.23
C TYR A 212 6.62 6.47 -8.26
N LEU A 213 5.45 7.05 -7.98
CA LEU A 213 4.32 7.04 -8.89
C LEU A 213 3.99 8.49 -9.24
N CYS A 214 3.86 8.79 -10.53
CA CYS A 214 3.34 10.07 -10.97
C CYS A 214 2.51 9.92 -12.24
N ARG A 215 1.71 10.94 -12.53
CA ARG A 215 1.09 11.09 -13.85
C ARG A 215 2.10 11.69 -14.82
N HIS A 216 1.82 11.59 -16.11
CA HIS A 216 2.40 12.50 -17.09
C HIS A 216 2.20 13.97 -16.69
N GLY A 217 3.06 14.87 -17.18
CA GLY A 217 2.78 16.30 -17.11
C GLY A 217 1.48 16.65 -17.82
N GLU A 218 0.84 17.76 -17.46
CA GLU A 218 -0.42 18.20 -18.08
C GLU A 218 -0.39 18.13 -19.62
N SER A 219 -1.42 17.54 -20.23
CA SER A 219 -1.56 17.42 -21.69
C SER A 219 -2.50 18.46 -22.29
N GLU A 220 -2.47 18.60 -23.63
CA GLU A 220 -3.42 19.45 -24.36
C GLU A 220 -4.89 19.03 -24.17
N LEU A 221 -5.17 17.73 -24.06
CA LEU A 221 -6.54 17.26 -23.76
C LEU A 221 -6.94 17.56 -22.32
N ASN A 222 -6.00 17.57 -21.35
CA ASN A 222 -6.32 18.00 -19.99
C ASN A 222 -6.77 19.46 -19.94
N LEU A 223 -6.12 20.36 -20.69
CA LEU A 223 -6.52 21.77 -20.78
C LEU A 223 -7.94 21.94 -21.32
N ARG A 224 -8.41 21.00 -22.16
CA ARG A 224 -9.74 21.00 -22.77
C ARG A 224 -10.76 20.19 -21.98
N GLY A 225 -10.38 19.61 -20.84
CA GLY A 225 -11.27 18.75 -20.04
C GLY A 225 -11.67 17.44 -20.74
N ARG A 226 -10.92 17.00 -21.75
CA ARG A 226 -11.21 15.79 -22.53
C ARG A 226 -10.52 14.56 -21.97
N ILE A 227 -11.22 13.42 -21.93
CA ILE A 227 -10.68 12.14 -21.45
C ILE A 227 -10.03 11.34 -22.59
N GLY A 228 -9.16 10.39 -22.25
CA GLY A 228 -8.53 9.51 -23.24
C GLY A 228 -7.55 10.21 -24.20
N GLY A 229 -7.52 9.74 -25.45
CA GLY A 229 -6.72 10.23 -26.56
C GLY A 229 -5.21 10.06 -26.37
N ASP A 230 -4.43 10.57 -27.33
CA ASP A 230 -2.95 10.52 -27.31
C ASP A 230 -2.29 11.89 -27.55
N SER A 231 -2.87 12.94 -26.96
CA SER A 231 -2.27 14.27 -27.01
C SER A 231 -0.92 14.36 -26.30
N GLY A 232 -0.08 15.28 -26.76
CA GLY A 232 1.21 15.62 -26.13
C GLY A 232 1.06 16.55 -24.94
N LEU A 233 2.20 16.87 -24.32
CA LEU A 233 2.30 17.78 -23.18
C LEU A 233 1.97 19.23 -23.56
N SER A 234 1.25 19.91 -22.66
CA SER A 234 1.09 21.36 -22.66
C SER A 234 2.41 22.06 -22.31
N PRO A 235 2.52 23.40 -22.48
CA PRO A 235 3.67 24.16 -22.00
C PRO A 235 3.94 23.95 -20.50
N ARG A 236 2.88 23.86 -19.68
CA ARG A 236 3.01 23.56 -18.24
C ARG A 236 3.43 22.11 -18.00
N GLY A 237 2.92 21.17 -18.80
CA GLY A 237 3.33 19.77 -18.75
C GLY A 237 4.84 19.59 -19.00
N LYS A 238 5.41 20.35 -19.93
CA LYS A 238 6.86 20.36 -20.18
C LYS A 238 7.65 20.93 -19.00
N GLN A 239 7.18 22.00 -18.38
CA GLN A 239 7.80 22.56 -17.15
C GLN A 239 7.77 21.54 -16.00
N TYR A 240 6.65 20.84 -15.83
CA TYR A 240 6.54 19.75 -14.85
C TYR A 240 7.57 18.64 -15.12
N ALA A 241 7.76 18.24 -16.38
CA ALA A 241 8.72 17.20 -16.75
C ALA A 241 10.17 17.58 -16.37
N TYR A 242 10.57 18.83 -16.58
CA TYR A 242 11.87 19.32 -16.13
C TYR A 242 12.00 19.38 -14.60
N ALA A 243 10.95 19.84 -13.90
CA ALA A 243 10.94 19.84 -12.44
C ALA A 243 11.00 18.42 -11.84
N LEU A 244 10.36 17.45 -12.50
CA LEU A 244 10.45 16.03 -12.15
C LEU A 244 11.87 15.51 -12.35
N ALA A 245 12.53 15.87 -13.45
CA ALA A 245 13.92 15.51 -13.70
C ALA A 245 14.86 16.04 -12.60
N ASP A 246 14.73 17.31 -12.23
CA ASP A 246 15.49 17.93 -11.14
C ASP A 246 15.21 17.26 -9.80
N PHE A 247 13.94 16.95 -9.52
CA PHE A 247 13.55 16.23 -8.31
C PHE A 247 14.22 14.85 -8.25
N ILE A 248 14.11 14.04 -9.30
CA ILE A 248 14.68 12.69 -9.36
C ILE A 248 16.20 12.73 -9.21
N LYS A 249 16.88 13.66 -9.92
CA LYS A 249 18.33 13.88 -9.77
C LYS A 249 18.70 14.25 -8.33
N SER A 250 17.91 15.11 -7.67
CA SER A 250 18.16 15.50 -6.28
C SER A 250 17.99 14.37 -5.25
N GLN A 251 17.28 13.30 -5.59
CA GLN A 251 17.10 12.16 -4.70
C GLN A 251 18.32 11.22 -4.69
N ALA A 252 19.25 11.36 -5.65
CA ALA A 252 20.45 10.53 -5.77
C ALA A 252 20.17 9.02 -5.68
N ILE A 253 19.12 8.57 -6.37
CA ILE A 253 18.64 7.18 -6.30
C ILE A 253 19.55 6.27 -7.12
N SER A 254 20.15 5.27 -6.49
CA SER A 254 20.92 4.23 -7.19
C SER A 254 19.99 3.33 -8.01
N SER A 255 20.42 3.02 -9.24
CA SER A 255 19.78 2.03 -10.12
C SER A 255 18.27 2.25 -10.34
N LEU A 256 17.84 3.50 -10.49
CA LEU A 256 16.43 3.83 -10.76
C LEU A 256 16.01 3.33 -12.14
N LYS A 257 14.96 2.50 -12.19
CA LYS A 257 14.24 2.19 -13.43
C LYS A 257 13.12 3.19 -13.66
N VAL A 258 12.89 3.57 -14.92
CA VAL A 258 11.80 4.45 -15.32
C VAL A 258 10.86 3.71 -16.26
N TRP A 259 9.58 3.69 -15.93
CA TRP A 259 8.55 3.06 -16.75
C TRP A 259 7.52 4.09 -17.21
N THR A 260 7.10 3.96 -18.46
CA THR A 260 6.06 4.78 -19.06
C THR A 260 4.96 3.91 -19.65
N SER A 261 3.82 4.53 -19.96
CA SER A 261 2.89 3.95 -20.93
C SER A 261 3.42 4.09 -22.36
N HIS A 262 2.64 3.63 -23.35
CA HIS A 262 2.91 3.88 -24.77
C HIS A 262 2.35 5.23 -25.26
N MET A 263 1.65 5.97 -24.39
CA MET A 263 1.05 7.26 -24.75
C MET A 263 2.06 8.39 -24.69
N LYS A 264 1.99 9.27 -25.71
CA LYS A 264 2.93 10.35 -26.00
C LYS A 264 3.25 11.23 -24.80
N ARG A 265 2.23 11.61 -24.03
CA ARG A 265 2.38 12.44 -22.81
C ARG A 265 3.27 11.82 -21.73
N THR A 266 3.21 10.50 -21.52
CA THR A 266 4.09 9.83 -20.55
C THR A 266 5.53 9.72 -21.06
N ILE A 267 5.68 9.45 -22.36
CA ILE A 267 6.97 9.36 -23.05
C ILE A 267 7.68 10.71 -23.00
N GLN A 268 7.01 11.79 -23.41
CA GLN A 268 7.56 13.15 -23.37
C GLN A 268 7.93 13.61 -21.96
N THR A 269 7.21 13.13 -20.94
CA THR A 269 7.57 13.41 -19.54
C THR A 269 8.87 12.69 -19.16
N ALA A 270 9.03 11.43 -19.57
CA ALA A 270 10.24 10.65 -19.32
C ALA A 270 11.46 11.15 -20.10
N GLU A 271 11.28 11.61 -21.33
CA GLU A 271 12.36 12.17 -22.17
C GLU A 271 13.07 13.34 -21.49
N ALA A 272 12.37 14.15 -20.69
CA ALA A 272 12.96 15.25 -19.93
C ALA A 272 13.92 14.81 -18.81
N LEU A 273 13.82 13.55 -18.35
CA LEU A 273 14.72 13.01 -17.32
C LEU A 273 16.12 12.69 -17.85
N ASP A 274 16.25 12.51 -19.17
CA ASP A 274 17.49 12.14 -19.85
C ASP A 274 18.10 10.83 -19.31
N VAL A 275 17.25 9.82 -19.13
CA VAL A 275 17.62 8.46 -18.68
C VAL A 275 16.87 7.40 -19.50
N PRO A 276 17.39 6.17 -19.60
CA PRO A 276 16.66 5.07 -20.22
C PRO A 276 15.32 4.82 -19.53
N TYR A 277 14.27 4.57 -20.32
CA TYR A 277 12.95 4.20 -19.83
C TYR A 277 12.37 3.04 -20.64
N GLU A 278 11.50 2.26 -20.00
CA GLU A 278 10.80 1.13 -20.61
C GLU A 278 9.33 1.48 -20.82
N GLN A 279 8.79 1.18 -22.00
CA GLN A 279 7.41 1.48 -22.33
C GLN A 279 6.52 0.24 -22.17
N TRP A 280 5.51 0.33 -21.32
CA TRP A 280 4.59 -0.76 -21.01
C TRP A 280 3.19 -0.43 -21.53
N LYS A 281 2.68 -1.20 -22.50
CA LYS A 281 1.32 -1.00 -23.01
C LYS A 281 0.26 -1.18 -21.91
N ALA A 282 0.53 -2.06 -20.95
CA ALA A 282 -0.29 -2.27 -19.77
C ALA A 282 -0.42 -1.02 -18.87
N LEU A 283 0.46 -0.01 -19.03
CA LEU A 283 0.37 1.27 -18.32
C LEU A 283 -0.42 2.34 -19.09
N ASN A 284 -1.00 2.05 -20.26
CA ASN A 284 -1.89 2.99 -20.96
C ASN A 284 -3.10 3.35 -20.07
N GLU A 285 -3.62 4.57 -20.24
CA GLU A 285 -4.82 5.01 -19.52
C GLU A 285 -6.00 4.06 -19.78
N ILE A 286 -6.99 4.08 -18.88
CA ILE A 286 -8.25 3.37 -19.09
C ILE A 286 -8.86 3.76 -20.45
N ASP A 287 -9.25 2.74 -21.23
CA ASP A 287 -9.90 2.94 -22.52
C ASP A 287 -11.37 3.36 -22.31
N ALA A 288 -11.70 4.60 -22.70
CA ALA A 288 -13.06 5.12 -22.62
C ALA A 288 -13.95 4.70 -23.80
N GLY A 289 -13.45 3.89 -24.72
CA GLY A 289 -14.20 3.33 -25.85
C GLY A 289 -14.84 4.41 -26.72
N VAL A 290 -16.16 4.36 -26.86
CA VAL A 290 -16.92 5.37 -27.63
C VAL A 290 -16.86 6.79 -27.04
N CYS A 291 -16.42 6.93 -25.79
CA CYS A 291 -16.30 8.20 -25.08
C CYS A 291 -14.87 8.78 -25.11
N GLU A 292 -13.95 8.18 -25.88
CA GLU A 292 -12.60 8.72 -26.08
C GLU A 292 -12.64 10.15 -26.66
N GLU A 293 -11.74 10.99 -26.18
CA GLU A 293 -11.61 12.40 -26.55
C GLU A 293 -12.82 13.30 -26.24
N MET A 294 -13.84 12.83 -25.52
CA MET A 294 -14.99 13.65 -25.08
C MET A 294 -14.73 14.35 -23.75
N THR A 295 -15.43 15.46 -23.48
CA THR A 295 -15.54 16.01 -22.12
C THR A 295 -16.61 15.26 -21.33
N TYR A 296 -16.61 15.41 -20.01
CA TYR A 296 -17.66 14.79 -19.18
C TYR A 296 -19.06 15.35 -19.48
N GLU A 297 -19.14 16.63 -19.83
CA GLU A 297 -20.38 17.30 -20.24
C GLU A 297 -20.90 16.72 -21.57
N GLU A 298 -20.02 16.52 -22.56
CA GLU A 298 -20.37 15.87 -23.83
C GLU A 298 -20.85 14.42 -23.60
N ILE A 299 -20.22 13.67 -22.69
CA ILE A 299 -20.67 12.32 -22.34
C ILE A 299 -22.04 12.35 -21.68
N GLN A 300 -22.29 13.30 -20.78
CA GLN A 300 -23.58 13.44 -20.12
C GLN A 300 -24.69 13.82 -21.11
N GLU A 301 -24.39 14.65 -22.12
CA GLU A 301 -25.35 15.06 -23.15
C GLU A 301 -25.64 13.92 -24.16
N HIS A 302 -24.59 13.25 -24.65
CA HIS A 302 -24.73 12.22 -25.69
C HIS A 302 -25.07 10.83 -25.15
N TYR A 303 -24.64 10.51 -23.93
CA TYR A 303 -24.81 9.21 -23.29
C TYR A 303 -25.25 9.35 -21.82
N PRO A 304 -26.41 9.96 -21.53
CA PRO A 304 -26.87 10.24 -20.17
C PRO A 304 -27.06 8.98 -19.31
N GLU A 305 -27.52 7.88 -19.91
CA GLU A 305 -27.68 6.59 -19.22
C GLU A 305 -26.32 6.01 -18.80
N GLU A 306 -25.34 6.02 -19.70
CA GLU A 306 -23.97 5.55 -19.43
C GLU A 306 -23.29 6.40 -18.35
N PHE A 307 -23.48 7.72 -18.39
CA PHE A 307 -22.99 8.64 -17.36
C PHE A 307 -23.56 8.28 -15.98
N ALA A 308 -24.88 8.05 -15.89
CA ALA A 308 -25.55 7.67 -14.65
C ALA A 308 -25.12 6.28 -14.14
N LEU A 309 -24.99 5.29 -15.03
CA LEU A 309 -24.52 3.93 -14.68
C LEU A 309 -23.09 3.96 -14.12
N ARG A 310 -22.22 4.78 -14.72
CA ARG A 310 -20.86 4.97 -14.24
C ARG A 310 -20.81 5.59 -12.86
N ASP A 311 -21.67 6.54 -12.55
CA ASP A 311 -21.70 7.16 -11.23
C ASP A 311 -22.25 6.21 -10.14
N GLN A 312 -23.12 5.27 -10.51
CA GLN A 312 -23.68 4.26 -9.59
C GLN A 312 -22.66 3.18 -9.19
N ASP A 313 -21.91 2.61 -10.14
CA ASP A 313 -20.83 1.66 -9.86
C ASP A 313 -19.61 1.93 -10.74
N LYS A 314 -18.85 2.97 -10.37
CA LYS A 314 -17.66 3.40 -11.12
C LYS A 314 -16.56 2.35 -11.23
N TYR A 315 -16.50 1.41 -10.29
CA TYR A 315 -15.46 0.37 -10.31
C TYR A 315 -15.78 -0.69 -11.37
N ARG A 316 -17.04 -1.18 -11.41
CA ARG A 316 -17.45 -2.25 -12.34
C ARG A 316 -17.97 -1.75 -13.68
N TYR A 317 -18.43 -0.50 -13.75
CA TYR A 317 -18.88 0.09 -15.01
C TYR A 317 -17.79 0.00 -16.07
N ARG A 318 -18.14 -0.60 -17.22
CA ARG A 318 -17.29 -0.72 -18.39
C ARG A 318 -17.82 0.21 -19.47
N TYR A 319 -16.97 1.10 -19.97
CA TYR A 319 -17.33 1.94 -21.11
C TYR A 319 -17.72 1.08 -22.33
N PRO A 320 -18.71 1.50 -23.15
CA PRO A 320 -19.03 0.78 -24.38
C PRO A 320 -17.81 0.69 -25.30
N LYS A 321 -17.39 -0.54 -25.63
CA LYS A 321 -16.15 -0.84 -26.38
C LYS A 321 -14.86 -0.35 -25.70
N GLY A 322 -14.89 -0.11 -24.39
CA GLY A 322 -13.74 0.28 -23.57
C GLY A 322 -13.55 -0.64 -22.36
N GLU A 323 -12.99 -0.09 -21.30
CA GLU A 323 -12.60 -0.80 -20.08
C GLU A 323 -13.37 -0.33 -18.84
N SER A 324 -13.43 -1.19 -17.81
CA SER A 324 -13.75 -0.81 -16.43
C SER A 324 -12.48 -0.68 -15.57
N TYR A 325 -12.60 -0.21 -14.33
CA TYR A 325 -11.48 -0.29 -13.38
C TYR A 325 -11.13 -1.75 -13.03
N GLU A 326 -12.10 -2.67 -13.08
CA GLU A 326 -11.87 -4.10 -12.89
C GLU A 326 -11.02 -4.68 -14.03
N ASP A 327 -11.29 -4.31 -15.29
CA ASP A 327 -10.44 -4.68 -16.43
C ASP A 327 -9.02 -4.13 -16.28
N LEU A 328 -8.92 -2.88 -15.83
CA LEU A 328 -7.65 -2.21 -15.60
C LEU A 328 -6.82 -2.91 -14.51
N VAL A 329 -7.45 -3.39 -13.43
CA VAL A 329 -6.77 -4.19 -12.39
C VAL A 329 -6.19 -5.47 -12.98
N GLN A 330 -6.97 -6.22 -13.78
CA GLN A 330 -6.47 -7.43 -14.44
C GLN A 330 -5.31 -7.12 -15.39
N ARG A 331 -5.42 -6.04 -16.17
CA ARG A 331 -4.37 -5.57 -17.10
C ARG A 331 -3.09 -5.16 -16.36
N LEU A 332 -3.20 -4.62 -15.15
CA LEU A 332 -2.06 -4.16 -14.34
C LEU A 332 -1.42 -5.26 -13.48
N GLU A 333 -2.00 -6.47 -13.42
CA GLU A 333 -1.41 -7.58 -12.65
C GLU A 333 0.08 -7.83 -13.00
N PRO A 334 0.48 -7.92 -14.29
CA PRO A 334 1.91 -8.10 -14.65
C PRO A 334 2.80 -6.93 -14.20
N VAL A 335 2.28 -5.70 -14.18
CA VAL A 335 3.01 -4.52 -13.71
C VAL A 335 3.25 -4.61 -12.21
N ILE A 336 2.24 -5.02 -11.43
CA ILE A 336 2.38 -5.23 -9.98
C ILE A 336 3.41 -6.32 -9.68
N MET A 337 3.40 -7.43 -10.43
CA MET A 337 4.40 -8.50 -10.26
C MET A 337 5.81 -7.99 -10.49
N GLU A 338 6.03 -7.21 -11.54
CA GLU A 338 7.34 -6.65 -11.82
C GLU A 338 7.74 -5.59 -10.78
N LEU A 339 6.83 -4.73 -10.30
CA LEU A 339 7.10 -3.81 -9.18
C LEU A 339 7.44 -4.52 -7.87
N GLU A 340 6.88 -5.71 -7.66
CA GLU A 340 7.20 -6.54 -6.51
C GLU A 340 8.62 -7.15 -6.59
N ARG A 341 9.14 -7.33 -7.81
CA ARG A 341 10.46 -7.89 -8.13
C ARG A 341 11.59 -6.86 -8.21
N GLN A 342 11.26 -5.63 -8.60
CA GLN A 342 12.23 -4.55 -8.78
C GLN A 342 12.57 -3.82 -7.48
N GLU A 343 13.73 -3.18 -7.45
CA GLU A 343 14.13 -2.25 -6.39
C GLU A 343 13.52 -0.85 -6.60
N ASN A 344 14.32 0.13 -7.04
CA ASN A 344 13.87 1.50 -7.19
C ASN A 344 13.22 1.71 -8.57
N VAL A 345 11.95 2.09 -8.58
CA VAL A 345 11.19 2.30 -9.83
C VAL A 345 10.42 3.61 -9.79
N LEU A 346 10.49 4.39 -10.87
CA LEU A 346 9.60 5.50 -11.16
C LEU A 346 8.62 5.07 -12.25
N VAL A 347 7.32 5.14 -11.97
CA VAL A 347 6.25 4.88 -12.93
C VAL A 347 5.56 6.19 -13.30
N ILE A 348 5.70 6.60 -14.56
CA ILE A 348 5.02 7.75 -15.16
C ILE A 348 3.82 7.24 -15.95
N CYS A 349 2.62 7.42 -15.41
CA CYS A 349 1.39 6.83 -15.92
C CYS A 349 0.24 7.85 -15.99
N HIS A 350 -0.98 7.40 -15.74
CA HIS A 350 -2.21 8.19 -15.92
C HIS A 350 -3.11 8.12 -14.70
N GLN A 351 -4.25 8.79 -14.72
CA GLN A 351 -5.07 8.98 -13.55
C GLN A 351 -5.72 7.67 -13.06
N ALA A 352 -6.36 6.91 -13.95
CA ALA A 352 -7.02 5.66 -13.55
C ALA A 352 -5.97 4.59 -13.21
N VAL A 353 -4.91 4.48 -14.01
CA VAL A 353 -3.78 3.58 -13.77
C VAL A 353 -3.15 3.82 -12.39
N MET A 354 -2.79 5.07 -12.09
CA MET A 354 -2.17 5.44 -10.81
C MET A 354 -3.07 5.13 -9.62
N ARG A 355 -4.39 5.31 -9.75
CA ARG A 355 -5.36 4.91 -8.72
C ARG A 355 -5.33 3.41 -8.44
N CYS A 356 -5.31 2.57 -9.48
CA CYS A 356 -5.22 1.11 -9.32
C CYS A 356 -3.90 0.69 -8.64
N LEU A 357 -2.77 1.26 -9.06
CA LEU A 357 -1.47 0.99 -8.45
C LEU A 357 -1.42 1.44 -6.97
N LEU A 358 -1.93 2.64 -6.67
CA LEU A 358 -2.03 3.12 -5.30
C LEU A 358 -2.96 2.26 -4.44
N ALA A 359 -4.08 1.79 -5.00
CA ALA A 359 -5.01 0.92 -4.28
C ALA A 359 -4.33 -0.39 -3.86
N TYR A 360 -3.48 -0.96 -4.72
CA TYR A 360 -2.64 -2.11 -4.36
C TYR A 360 -1.69 -1.78 -3.21
N PHE A 361 -0.86 -0.75 -3.33
CA PHE A 361 0.18 -0.49 -2.34
C PHE A 361 -0.35 0.00 -0.99
N LEU A 362 -1.49 0.72 -1.00
CA LEU A 362 -2.11 1.30 0.20
C LEU A 362 -3.20 0.42 0.83
N ASP A 363 -3.40 -0.79 0.31
CA ASP A 363 -4.41 -1.76 0.78
C ASP A 363 -5.82 -1.19 0.83
N LYS A 364 -6.34 -0.82 -0.35
CA LYS A 364 -7.61 -0.10 -0.49
C LYS A 364 -8.60 -0.94 -1.27
N SER A 365 -9.83 -1.01 -0.75
CA SER A 365 -10.90 -1.79 -1.36
C SER A 365 -11.50 -1.06 -2.58
N SER A 366 -12.15 -1.83 -3.44
CA SER A 366 -12.90 -1.35 -4.61
C SER A 366 -13.99 -0.32 -4.25
N GLY A 367 -14.55 -0.39 -3.04
CA GLY A 367 -15.54 0.58 -2.54
C GLY A 367 -14.96 1.85 -1.90
N THR A 368 -13.63 2.02 -1.87
CA THR A 368 -13.00 3.19 -1.24
C THR A 368 -13.05 4.43 -2.15
N THR A 369 -13.07 5.62 -1.54
CA THR A 369 -13.03 6.96 -2.17
C THR A 369 -11.99 7.17 -3.29
N ILE A 370 -10.96 6.29 -3.38
CA ILE A 370 -9.98 6.29 -4.49
C ILE A 370 -10.68 6.17 -5.84
N PHE A 371 -11.73 5.36 -5.92
CA PHE A 371 -12.48 5.13 -7.14
C PHE A 371 -13.69 6.08 -7.25
N SER A 372 -14.29 6.51 -6.14
CA SER A 372 -15.55 7.26 -6.11
C SER A 372 -15.46 8.79 -6.00
N ALA A 373 -14.33 9.42 -5.65
CA ALA A 373 -14.28 10.89 -5.57
C ALA A 373 -14.15 11.59 -6.94
N PRO A 374 -14.98 12.62 -7.21
CA PRO A 374 -14.67 13.72 -8.10
C PRO A 374 -13.94 14.81 -7.29
N GLY A 375 -12.64 14.65 -7.05
CA GLY A 375 -11.87 15.66 -6.32
C GLY A 375 -10.52 15.16 -5.85
N GLU A 376 -9.45 15.86 -6.23
CA GLU A 376 -8.06 15.59 -5.83
C GLU A 376 -7.79 15.88 -4.33
N GLU A 377 -8.77 16.39 -3.57
CA GLU A 377 -8.56 17.03 -2.27
C GLU A 377 -8.33 16.07 -1.09
N GLU A 378 -8.84 14.84 -1.10
CA GLU A 378 -8.75 13.99 0.11
C GLU A 378 -7.36 13.36 0.33
N TYR A 379 -6.51 13.28 -0.71
CA TYR A 379 -5.16 12.71 -0.62
C TYR A 379 -4.09 13.71 -0.18
N MET A 380 -4.41 15.01 -0.19
CA MET A 380 -3.49 16.08 0.21
C MET A 380 -3.15 16.04 1.71
N GLY A 381 -4.02 15.48 2.55
CA GLY A 381 -3.83 15.46 4.01
C GLY A 381 -2.78 14.49 4.54
N LYS A 382 -2.31 13.50 3.76
CA LYS A 382 -1.31 12.51 4.21
C LYS A 382 0.03 12.57 3.47
N SER A 383 0.09 13.24 2.31
CA SER A 383 1.32 13.44 1.52
C SER A 383 2.00 14.81 1.72
N GLN A 384 1.48 15.65 2.64
CA GLN A 384 2.00 17.00 2.94
C GLN A 384 3.47 17.07 3.42
N TYR A 385 4.15 15.94 3.65
CA TYR A 385 5.54 15.94 4.06
C TYR A 385 6.54 16.31 2.95
N VAL A 386 6.12 16.30 1.68
CA VAL A 386 7.02 16.49 0.52
C VAL A 386 7.01 17.93 0.00
N PHE A 387 5.83 18.53 -0.18
CA PHE A 387 5.72 19.88 -0.74
C PHE A 387 6.29 20.97 0.18
N ARG A 388 6.22 20.78 1.51
CA ARG A 388 6.82 21.70 2.48
C ARG A 388 8.36 21.74 2.38
N LYS A 389 8.99 20.71 1.79
CA LYS A 389 10.44 20.63 1.59
C LYS A 389 10.86 21.26 0.25
N LEU A 390 10.03 21.18 -0.79
CA LEU A 390 10.27 21.85 -2.07
C LEU A 390 10.21 23.38 -1.96
N GLY A 391 9.20 23.93 -1.26
CA GLY A 391 9.11 25.37 -1.01
C GLY A 391 10.24 25.94 -0.13
N ARG A 392 10.76 25.14 0.81
CA ARG A 392 11.93 25.53 1.63
C ARG A 392 13.26 25.43 0.89
N MET A 393 13.37 24.60 -0.16
CA MET A 393 14.61 24.52 -0.95
C MET A 393 14.73 25.67 -1.95
N THR A 394 13.62 26.25 -2.41
CA THR A 394 13.64 27.48 -3.21
C THR A 394 13.98 28.72 -2.37
N GLU A 395 13.55 28.79 -1.10
CA GLU A 395 13.95 29.88 -0.19
C GLU A 395 15.42 29.77 0.28
N LYS A 396 15.95 28.55 0.44
CA LYS A 396 17.34 28.35 0.87
C LYS A 396 18.39 28.63 -0.20
N ARG A 397 18.02 28.65 -1.50
CA ARG A 397 18.96 28.99 -2.59
C ARG A 397 19.10 30.48 -2.87
N THR A 398 18.35 31.34 -2.18
CA THR A 398 18.49 32.81 -2.27
C THR A 398 18.95 33.45 -0.95
N GLY A 399 19.46 32.67 0.02
CA GLY A 399 19.74 33.16 1.37
C GLY A 399 21.07 32.73 2.01
N GLU A 400 21.96 32.02 1.32
CA GLU A 400 23.26 31.61 1.87
C GLU A 400 24.43 32.01 0.95
N GLU A 401 24.71 33.31 0.85
CA GLU A 401 26.05 33.80 0.47
C GLU A 401 26.47 35.16 1.05
N GLU A 402 25.86 35.65 2.14
CA GLU A 402 26.32 36.89 2.79
C GLU A 402 26.28 36.78 4.33
N LYS A 403 27.40 36.32 4.91
CA LYS A 403 27.86 36.69 6.27
C LYS A 403 29.28 36.18 6.55
N ARG A 404 30.25 36.72 5.82
CA ARG A 404 31.61 36.98 6.32
C ARG A 404 32.13 38.22 5.61
N LEU A 405 32.02 39.37 6.27
CA LEU A 405 32.92 40.54 6.26
C LEU A 405 32.12 41.79 6.65
N GLY A 406 32.67 42.55 7.59
CA GLY A 406 32.05 43.74 8.15
C GLY A 406 32.35 45.01 7.36
N ASN A 407 31.63 46.05 7.77
CA ASN A 407 31.91 47.48 7.62
C ASN A 407 31.80 48.15 6.23
N ILE A 408 30.97 49.21 6.24
CA ILE A 408 30.94 50.44 5.42
C ILE A 408 29.81 50.54 4.38
N GLY A 409 28.92 51.53 4.60
CA GLY A 409 28.42 52.43 3.54
C GLY A 409 26.97 52.29 3.06
N PHE A 410 26.11 53.21 3.50
CA PHE A 410 24.96 53.86 2.84
C PHE A 410 24.25 53.22 1.60
N LEU A 411 22.92 53.02 1.76
CA LEU A 411 21.73 53.12 0.85
C LEU A 411 21.92 53.53 -0.64
N PRO A 412 20.91 53.35 -1.55
CA PRO A 412 19.94 52.26 -1.73
C PRO A 412 19.74 51.84 -3.22
N PHE A 413 19.22 50.64 -3.50
CA PHE A 413 18.39 50.47 -4.71
C PHE A 413 17.34 49.35 -4.54
N LEU A 414 16.16 49.78 -4.08
CA LEU A 414 14.90 49.06 -4.24
C LEU A 414 14.44 49.18 -5.69
N ALA A 415 14.30 48.06 -6.39
CA ALA A 415 13.27 47.87 -7.41
C ALA A 415 13.31 46.44 -7.97
N LYS A 416 12.54 45.53 -7.35
CA LYS A 416 11.68 44.57 -8.07
C LYS A 416 10.96 43.63 -7.08
N TRP A 417 9.63 43.72 -7.11
CA TRP A 417 8.61 42.80 -6.58
C TRP A 417 8.17 43.03 -5.11
N PRO A 418 7.18 43.91 -4.89
CA PRO A 418 6.48 44.02 -3.61
C PRO A 418 5.23 43.14 -3.66
N HIS A 419 5.20 41.92 -3.11
CA HIS A 419 3.99 41.21 -2.63
C HIS A 419 4.39 39.89 -1.96
N LEU A 420 5.08 39.95 -0.83
CA LEU A 420 5.19 38.84 0.13
C LEU A 420 5.19 39.46 1.52
N GLY A 421 3.99 39.74 2.02
CA GLY A 421 3.78 40.09 3.42
C GLY A 421 3.78 38.81 4.25
N ILE A 422 4.71 38.71 5.19
CA ILE A 422 4.73 37.71 6.25
C ILE A 422 3.66 38.10 7.27
N ALA A 423 2.76 37.17 7.61
CA ALA A 423 1.94 37.26 8.80
C ALA A 423 2.18 36.02 9.67
N GLU A 424 2.92 36.20 10.75
CA GLU A 424 2.96 35.28 11.88
C GLU A 424 1.67 35.45 12.70
N ALA A 425 1.04 34.34 13.08
CA ALA A 425 0.12 34.34 14.21
C ALA A 425 0.14 32.98 14.94
N SER A 426 0.58 33.06 16.18
CA SER A 426 0.57 32.05 17.23
C SER A 426 -0.78 32.00 17.96
N GLY A 427 -1.25 30.81 18.32
CA GLY A 427 -2.15 30.60 19.48
C GLY A 427 -3.60 30.16 19.19
N PRO A 428 -4.26 29.46 20.13
CA PRO A 428 -5.37 28.53 19.88
C PRO A 428 -6.75 29.12 20.20
N ILE A 429 -7.85 28.59 19.63
CA ILE A 429 -9.23 28.68 20.17
C ILE A 429 -10.13 27.63 19.48
N GLY A 430 -10.97 26.96 20.27
CA GLY A 430 -12.05 26.08 19.81
C GLY A 430 -13.43 26.74 19.72
N SER A 431 -14.46 25.91 19.79
CA SER A 431 -15.92 26.19 19.65
C SER A 431 -16.38 26.31 18.19
N ALA A 432 -17.22 25.42 17.66
CA ALA A 432 -18.61 25.05 17.96
C ALA A 432 -19.56 25.69 16.93
N TYR A 433 -20.20 24.87 16.10
CA TYR A 433 -21.47 25.23 15.46
C TYR A 433 -22.45 24.04 15.56
N LYS A 434 -23.58 24.34 16.20
CA LYS A 434 -24.79 23.52 16.33
C LYS A 434 -25.55 23.51 15.01
N TYR A 435 -26.15 22.37 14.64
CA TYR A 435 -27.40 22.35 13.89
C TYR A 435 -28.45 21.52 14.64
N HIS A 436 -29.65 22.08 14.65
CA HIS A 436 -30.83 21.66 15.41
C HIS A 436 -31.46 20.36 14.89
N HIS A 437 -32.00 19.60 15.85
CA HIS A 437 -32.82 18.40 15.70
C HIS A 437 -34.14 18.59 14.95
N LEU A 438 -34.54 17.56 14.20
CA LEU A 438 -35.92 17.07 14.15
C LEU A 438 -35.91 15.53 14.30
N SER A 439 -36.66 15.07 15.30
CA SER A 439 -36.89 13.71 15.81
C SER A 439 -37.73 12.84 14.85
N HIS A 440 -37.53 11.52 14.72
CA HIS A 440 -38.00 10.47 15.64
C HIS A 440 -37.42 9.07 15.30
N PRO A 441 -37.60 8.02 16.13
CA PRO A 441 -36.53 7.09 16.54
C PRO A 441 -36.65 5.71 15.89
N HIS A 442 -35.52 5.00 15.76
CA HIS A 442 -35.45 3.56 16.04
C HIS A 442 -34.02 3.19 16.43
N SER A 443 -33.98 2.35 17.46
CA SER A 443 -32.82 1.72 18.10
C SER A 443 -31.96 0.95 17.12
N ASP A 444 -30.63 1.07 17.24
CA ASP A 444 -29.72 -0.07 17.37
C ASP A 444 -28.29 0.43 17.64
N THR A 445 -27.79 0.10 18.83
CA THR A 445 -26.42 0.35 19.25
C THR A 445 -25.48 -0.65 18.57
N CYS A 446 -24.73 -0.19 17.58
CA CYS A 446 -23.55 -0.90 17.07
C CYS A 446 -22.32 0.00 17.27
N THR A 447 -21.53 -0.31 18.29
CA THR A 447 -20.26 0.35 18.60
C THR A 447 -19.20 -0.08 17.58
N ALA A 448 -19.10 0.66 16.48
CA ALA A 448 -17.99 0.53 15.53
C ALA A 448 -16.72 1.16 16.12
N SER A 449 -15.83 0.33 16.67
CA SER A 449 -14.46 0.72 17.02
C SER A 449 -13.65 0.96 15.75
N SER A 450 -13.51 2.23 15.36
CA SER A 450 -12.64 2.66 14.25
C SER A 450 -11.17 2.71 14.72
N GLU A 451 -10.53 1.55 14.83
CA GLU A 451 -9.09 1.50 15.09
C GLU A 451 -8.28 1.71 13.81
N ARG A 452 -7.45 2.76 13.84
CA ARG A 452 -6.50 3.16 12.81
C ARG A 452 -5.47 2.06 12.58
N ARG A 453 -5.66 1.21 11.56
CA ARG A 453 -4.58 0.35 11.03
C ARG A 453 -3.50 1.19 10.36
N LYS A 454 -2.47 1.59 11.11
CA LYS A 454 -1.15 1.94 10.56
C LYS A 454 -0.31 0.67 10.54
N VAL A 455 -0.42 -0.11 9.47
CA VAL A 455 0.63 -1.07 9.09
C VAL A 455 1.30 -0.50 7.85
N GLN A 456 2.17 0.50 8.03
CA GLN A 456 3.13 0.85 6.99
C GLN A 456 4.10 -0.33 6.91
N SER A 457 4.09 -1.06 5.79
CA SER A 457 5.19 -1.96 5.48
C SER A 457 6.44 -1.10 5.28
N HIS A 458 7.33 -1.07 6.28
CA HIS A 458 8.51 -0.19 6.33
C HIS A 458 9.54 -0.47 5.22
N GLN A 459 9.31 -1.47 4.37
CA GLN A 459 10.23 -1.91 3.32
C GLN A 459 9.91 -1.39 1.92
N VAL A 460 8.68 -0.93 1.64
CA VAL A 460 8.34 -0.30 0.35
C VAL A 460 7.83 1.10 0.61
N LYS A 461 8.62 2.10 0.22
CA LYS A 461 8.19 3.51 0.29
C LYS A 461 7.55 3.89 -1.03
N VAL A 462 6.23 4.10 -1.02
CA VAL A 462 5.51 4.59 -2.20
C VAL A 462 5.35 6.10 -2.11
N MET A 463 5.82 6.81 -3.12
CA MET A 463 5.76 8.27 -3.21
C MET A 463 4.95 8.69 -4.44
N ALA A 464 3.76 9.24 -4.19
CA ALA A 464 2.92 9.83 -5.22
C ALA A 464 3.31 11.29 -5.46
N LEU A 465 3.74 11.62 -6.68
CA LEU A 465 4.04 12.99 -7.10
C LEU A 465 2.85 13.51 -7.92
N PHE A 466 2.21 14.57 -7.44
CA PHE A 466 1.11 15.21 -8.12
C PHE A 466 1.57 16.50 -8.78
N SER A 467 1.19 16.72 -10.03
CA SER A 467 1.22 18.04 -10.64
C SER A 467 0.04 18.83 -10.08
N SER A 468 0.24 19.75 -9.15
CA SER A 468 -0.85 20.63 -8.72
C SER A 468 -1.23 21.58 -9.85
N PRO A 469 -2.51 21.69 -10.25
CA PRO A 469 -3.00 22.80 -11.05
C PRO A 469 -3.41 24.01 -10.18
N CYS A 470 -3.55 23.84 -8.86
CA CYS A 470 -4.33 24.77 -8.01
C CYS A 470 -3.57 25.36 -6.80
N LEU A 471 -2.36 25.87 -6.97
CA LEU A 471 -1.68 26.62 -5.89
C LEU A 471 -1.51 28.13 -6.17
N PHE A 472 -2.18 28.67 -7.21
CA PHE A 472 -2.13 30.11 -7.53
C PHE A 472 -3.47 30.77 -7.89
N LEU A 473 -4.61 30.21 -7.48
CA LEU A 473 -5.91 30.89 -7.62
C LEU A 473 -6.74 30.78 -6.34
N SER A 474 -6.42 31.65 -5.38
CA SER A 474 -7.37 32.12 -4.37
C SER A 474 -6.90 33.48 -3.84
N LEU A 475 -6.85 34.47 -4.73
CA LEU A 475 -7.06 35.85 -4.30
C LEU A 475 -8.58 36.09 -4.35
N PRO A 476 -9.22 36.54 -3.26
CA PRO A 476 -10.64 36.82 -3.29
C PRO A 476 -10.91 38.00 -4.23
N ASN A 477 -11.79 37.79 -5.22
CA ASN A 477 -12.37 38.92 -5.96
C ASN A 477 -13.13 39.82 -4.98
N PRO A 478 -13.04 41.16 -5.12
CA PRO A 478 -13.75 42.09 -4.26
C PRO A 478 -15.27 42.00 -4.48
N PRO A 479 -16.09 42.35 -3.48
CA PRO A 479 -17.54 42.23 -3.58
C PRO A 479 -18.09 43.25 -4.58
N TYR A 480 -18.72 42.75 -5.65
CA TYR A 480 -19.64 43.57 -6.44
C TYR A 480 -20.95 43.73 -5.66
N SER A 481 -21.20 44.97 -5.24
CA SER A 481 -22.51 45.45 -4.79
C SER A 481 -23.47 45.51 -5.97
N TRP A 482 -24.68 44.96 -5.81
CA TRP A 482 -25.84 45.41 -6.56
C TRP A 482 -26.99 45.69 -5.60
N SER A 483 -27.47 46.92 -5.72
CA SER A 483 -28.75 47.47 -5.25
C SER A 483 -29.95 46.69 -5.74
#